data_AF-A0A383DJ81-F1
#
_entry.id   AF-A0A383DJ81-F1
#
_cell.length_a   1.000
_cell.length_b   1.000
_cell.length_c   1.000
_cell.angle_alpha   90.00
_cell.angle_beta   90.00
_cell.angle_gamma   90.00
#
_symmetry.space_group_name_H-M   'P 1'
#
loop_
_entity.id
_entity.type
_entity.pdbx_description
1 polymer ?
#
loop_
_entity_poly.entity_id
_entity_poly.type
_entity_poly.pdbx_seq_one_letter_code
_entity_poly.pdbx_strand_id
1 'polypeptide(L)'
;VSAALLATSPVAAQTLSTAQQHFQQGYALHMGEGDEGDGGPDLKQAVRYYSEALKLDPNFFEAHANAGRAHFELGDYRRAKFHLSEAIKLARNRDEISEVVEAQLSSDIGGCFFKQGSLKEAERWFRGAIRLAPDEVEGHFNLINLLISADRIEEGRQHLSVAREMAPSSTYN
;
A
#
# COMPACT_ATOMS: atom_id res chain seq x y z
N VAL A 1 -0.20 37.24 17.76
CA VAL A 1 0.07 35.84 18.17
C VAL A 1 0.26 35.05 16.89
N SER A 2 1.46 35.19 16.32
CA SER A 2 2.52 34.16 16.32
C SER A 2 2.36 33.20 15.14
N ALA A 3 2.66 33.73 13.96
CA ALA A 3 3.15 32.94 12.84
C ALA A 3 4.56 32.45 13.23
N ALA A 4 4.60 31.36 14.00
CA ALA A 4 5.82 30.59 14.18
C ALA A 4 6.07 29.86 12.86
N LEU A 5 6.84 30.50 11.97
CA LEU A 5 7.66 29.74 11.03
C LEU A 5 8.43 28.73 11.88
N LEU A 6 8.02 27.47 11.80
CA LEU A 6 8.74 26.33 12.34
C LEU A 6 10.09 26.27 11.63
N ALA A 7 11.08 27.00 12.16
CA ALA A 7 12.47 26.81 11.80
C ALA A 7 12.85 25.39 12.24
N THR A 8 12.77 24.44 11.31
CA THR A 8 13.29 23.09 11.52
C THR A 8 14.77 23.23 11.87
N SER A 9 15.16 22.80 13.08
CA SER A 9 16.55 22.85 13.50
C SER A 9 17.42 22.01 12.54
N PRO A 10 18.72 22.31 12.37
CA PRO A 10 19.61 21.52 11.53
C PRO A 10 19.61 20.03 11.89
N VAL A 11 19.42 19.71 13.17
CA VAL A 11 19.29 18.34 13.68
C VAL A 11 17.99 17.68 13.21
N ALA A 12 16.86 18.40 13.26
CA ALA A 12 15.59 17.89 12.74
C ALA A 12 15.65 17.66 11.23
N ALA A 13 16.23 18.59 10.48
CA ALA A 13 16.43 18.46 9.04
C ALA A 13 17.34 17.27 8.69
N GLN A 14 18.42 17.06 9.45
CA GLN A 14 19.30 15.90 9.29
C GLN A 14 18.58 14.59 9.60
N THR A 15 17.74 14.57 10.65
CA THR A 15 16.98 13.38 11.05
C THR A 15 16.00 12.96 9.96
N LEU A 16 15.25 13.91 9.39
CA LEU A 16 14.34 13.65 8.28
C LEU A 16 15.08 13.20 7.00
N SER A 17 16.25 13.78 6.74
CA SER A 17 17.12 13.34 5.63
C SER A 17 17.56 11.89 5.81
N THR A 18 17.95 11.48 7.03
CA THR A 18 18.31 10.09 7.33
C THR A 18 17.09 9.16 7.25
N ALA A 19 15.90 9.59 7.66
CA ALA A 19 14.67 8.83 7.47
C ALA A 19 14.41 8.55 5.98
N GLN A 20 14.57 9.58 5.13
CA GLN A 20 14.45 9.44 3.68
C GLN A 20 15.48 8.46 3.11
N GLN A 21 16.74 8.50 3.57
CA GLN A 21 17.78 7.58 3.12
C GLN A 21 17.42 6.13 3.44
N HIS A 22 16.97 5.85 4.66
CA HIS A 22 16.53 4.51 5.03
C HIS A 22 15.32 4.06 4.21
N PHE A 23 14.35 4.95 3.96
CA PHE A 23 13.23 4.62 3.08
C PHE A 23 13.69 4.23 1.68
N GLN A 24 14.61 4.99 1.06
CA GLN A 24 15.13 4.69 -0.28
C GLN A 24 15.87 3.35 -0.33
N GLN A 25 16.66 3.03 0.69
CA GLN A 25 17.31 1.72 0.82
C GLN A 25 16.29 0.58 0.93
N GLY A 26 15.25 0.77 1.74
CA GLY A 26 14.17 -0.20 1.87
C GLY A 26 13.41 -0.40 0.58
N TYR A 27 13.10 0.70 -0.13
CA TYR A 27 12.42 0.67 -1.43
C TYR A 27 13.24 -0.05 -2.50
N ALA A 28 14.54 0.26 -2.61
CA ALA A 28 15.43 -0.40 -3.55
C ALA A 28 15.43 -1.92 -3.34
N LEU A 29 15.56 -2.38 -2.08
CA LEU A 29 15.50 -3.81 -1.74
C LEU A 29 14.14 -4.45 -1.99
N HIS A 30 13.04 -3.72 -1.77
CA HIS A 30 11.69 -4.19 -2.05
C HIS A 30 11.45 -4.35 -3.56
N MET A 31 12.00 -3.45 -4.37
CA MET A 31 11.93 -3.53 -5.83
C MET A 31 12.96 -4.51 -6.44
N GLY A 32 13.90 -5.02 -5.63
CA GLY A 32 15.02 -5.81 -6.13
C GLY A 32 16.05 -4.98 -6.91
N GLU A 33 16.05 -3.66 -6.72
CA GLU A 33 17.02 -2.74 -7.31
C GLU A 33 18.26 -2.68 -6.40
N GLY A 34 19.37 -3.26 -6.84
CA GLY A 34 20.63 -3.26 -6.11
C GLY A 34 21.81 -3.66 -7.00
N ASP A 35 23.01 -3.14 -6.67
CA ASP A 35 24.25 -3.35 -7.43
C ASP A 35 24.82 -4.78 -7.32
N GLU A 36 24.35 -5.60 -6.37
CA GLU A 36 24.74 -7.00 -6.21
C GLU A 36 23.64 -7.91 -6.77
N GLY A 37 23.71 -8.12 -8.09
CA GLY A 37 22.68 -8.75 -8.91
C GLY A 37 22.33 -10.21 -8.59
N ASP A 38 21.16 -10.60 -9.13
CA ASP A 38 20.59 -11.96 -9.27
C ASP A 38 19.67 -12.48 -8.13
N GLY A 39 19.43 -11.70 -7.06
CA GLY A 39 18.72 -12.17 -5.86
C GLY A 39 17.20 -11.94 -5.76
N GLY A 40 16.60 -11.09 -6.61
CA GLY A 40 15.21 -10.65 -6.46
C GLY A 40 14.98 -9.78 -5.20
N PRO A 41 13.73 -9.41 -4.88
CA PRO A 41 13.41 -8.59 -3.71
C PRO A 41 13.87 -9.19 -2.37
N ASP A 42 14.56 -8.40 -1.54
CA ASP A 42 14.81 -8.74 -0.13
C ASP A 42 13.82 -8.01 0.78
N LEU A 43 12.63 -8.59 0.89
CA LEU A 43 11.53 -8.05 1.69
C LEU A 43 11.85 -7.96 3.18
N LYS A 44 12.68 -8.88 3.71
CA LYS A 44 13.04 -8.87 5.14
C LYS A 44 13.93 -7.68 5.44
N GLN A 45 14.92 -7.43 4.59
CA GLN A 45 15.81 -6.29 4.75
C GLN A 45 15.08 -4.97 4.42
N ALA A 46 14.16 -4.96 3.45
CA ALA A 46 13.30 -3.81 3.15
C ALA A 46 12.50 -3.37 4.38
N VAL A 47 11.81 -4.31 5.05
CA VAL A 47 11.05 -4.03 6.28
C VAL A 47 11.94 -3.47 7.40
N ARG A 48 13.19 -3.92 7.52
CA ARG A 48 14.12 -3.37 8.50
C ARG A 48 14.42 -1.90 8.21
N TYR A 49 14.70 -1.56 6.95
CA TYR A 49 14.95 -0.19 6.55
C TYR A 49 13.73 0.72 6.70
N TYR A 50 12.53 0.26 6.33
CA TYR A 50 11.31 1.01 6.63
C TYR A 50 11.11 1.22 8.13
N SER A 51 11.45 0.23 8.97
CA SER A 51 11.38 0.37 10.42
C SER A 51 12.36 1.42 10.94
N GLU A 52 13.57 1.51 10.40
CA GLU A 52 14.52 2.57 10.75
C GLU A 52 14.03 3.94 10.30
N ALA A 53 13.45 4.05 9.10
CA ALA A 53 12.83 5.29 8.64
C ALA A 53 11.71 5.75 9.59
N LEU A 54 10.83 4.83 10.01
CA LEU A 54 9.71 5.11 10.91
C LEU A 54 10.13 5.41 12.36
N LYS A 55 11.31 4.97 12.81
CA LYS A 55 11.87 5.40 14.11
C LYS A 55 12.29 6.87 14.08
N LEU A 56 12.77 7.35 12.94
CA LEU A 56 13.24 8.73 12.76
C LEU A 56 12.09 9.68 12.42
N ASP A 57 11.14 9.22 11.62
CA ASP A 57 9.88 9.91 11.32
C ASP A 57 8.69 8.94 11.41
N PRO A 58 8.01 8.90 12.57
CA PRO A 58 6.81 8.07 12.75
C PRO A 58 5.62 8.46 11.88
N ASN A 59 5.63 9.63 11.24
CA ASN A 59 4.56 10.11 10.37
C ASN A 59 4.93 10.00 8.88
N PHE A 60 5.97 9.22 8.57
CA PHE A 60 6.42 9.00 7.21
C PHE A 60 5.45 8.06 6.47
N PHE A 61 4.54 8.69 5.73
CA PHE A 61 3.46 8.03 5.00
C PHE A 61 3.95 6.91 4.08
N GLU A 62 4.94 7.20 3.23
CA GLU A 62 5.47 6.27 2.23
C GLU A 62 6.14 5.06 2.89
N ALA A 63 6.83 5.27 4.01
CA ALA A 63 7.43 4.17 4.78
C ALA A 63 6.36 3.27 5.40
N HIS A 64 5.25 3.82 5.90
CA HIS A 64 4.11 3.02 6.36
C HIS A 64 3.46 2.25 5.21
N ALA A 65 3.14 2.88 4.08
CA ALA A 65 2.51 2.21 2.94
C ALA A 65 3.36 1.04 2.42
N ASN A 66 4.66 1.27 2.21
CA ASN A 66 5.57 0.26 1.68
C ASN A 66 5.91 -0.84 2.70
N ALA A 67 6.03 -0.52 4.00
CA ALA A 67 6.15 -1.55 5.04
C ALA A 67 4.90 -2.46 5.08
N GLY A 68 3.71 -1.87 4.88
CA GLY A 68 2.46 -2.61 4.74
C GLY A 68 2.50 -3.66 3.63
N ARG A 69 2.90 -3.24 2.43
CA ARG A 69 3.01 -4.11 1.24
C ARG A 69 4.10 -5.17 1.39
N ALA A 70 5.29 -4.80 1.88
CA ALA A 70 6.35 -5.76 2.13
C ALA A 70 5.95 -6.83 3.16
N HIS A 71 5.22 -6.44 4.21
CA HIS A 71 4.67 -7.40 5.18
C HIS A 71 3.58 -8.30 4.57
N PHE A 72 2.76 -7.79 3.65
CA PHE A 72 1.77 -8.59 2.93
C PHE A 72 2.45 -9.68 2.09
N GLU A 73 3.50 -9.32 1.35
CA GLU A 73 4.28 -10.25 0.54
C GLU A 73 5.02 -11.29 1.40
N LEU A 74 5.49 -10.90 2.59
CA LEU A 74 6.04 -11.82 3.59
C LEU A 74 5.00 -12.71 4.28
N GLY A 75 3.70 -12.49 4.04
CA GLY A 75 2.61 -13.20 4.70
C GLY A 75 2.31 -12.77 6.14
N ASP A 76 2.96 -11.71 6.65
CA ASP A 76 2.66 -11.11 7.96
C ASP A 76 1.48 -10.13 7.83
N TYR A 77 0.30 -10.68 7.55
CA TYR A 77 -0.92 -9.91 7.33
C TYR A 77 -1.33 -9.05 8.53
N ARG A 78 -0.89 -9.40 9.74
CA ARG A 78 -1.15 -8.58 10.93
C ARG A 78 -0.37 -7.27 10.87
N ARG A 79 0.94 -7.34 10.60
CA ARG A 79 1.76 -6.13 10.47
C ARG A 79 1.44 -5.35 9.19
N ALA A 80 1.11 -6.04 8.11
CA ALA A 80 0.65 -5.42 6.87
C ALA A 80 -0.53 -4.46 7.14
N LYS A 81 -1.60 -4.99 7.74
CA LYS A 81 -2.79 -4.20 8.09
C LYS A 81 -2.50 -3.07 9.08
N PHE A 82 -1.59 -3.28 10.04
CA PHE A 82 -1.17 -2.21 10.96
C PHE A 82 -0.56 -1.03 10.19
N HIS A 83 0.46 -1.28 9.38
CA HIS A 83 1.15 -0.19 8.67
C HIS A 83 0.27 0.47 7.60
N LEU A 84 -0.56 -0.30 6.88
CA LEU A 84 -1.54 0.25 5.94
C LEU A 84 -2.59 1.14 6.63
N SER A 85 -3.03 0.76 7.84
CA SER A 85 -3.98 1.57 8.63
C SER A 85 -3.35 2.88 9.09
N GLU A 86 -2.08 2.86 9.49
CA GLU A 86 -1.35 4.10 9.82
C GLU A 86 -1.16 4.99 8.58
N ALA A 87 -0.85 4.41 7.41
CA ALA A 87 -0.80 5.16 6.16
C ALA A 87 -2.15 5.83 5.83
N ILE A 88 -3.27 5.13 5.98
CA ILE A 88 -4.63 5.72 5.79
C ILE A 88 -4.89 6.85 6.79
N LYS A 89 -4.52 6.69 8.06
CA LYS A 89 -4.68 7.76 9.07
C LYS A 89 -3.87 9.00 8.70
N LEU A 90 -2.63 8.81 8.25
CA LEU A 90 -1.76 9.89 7.80
C LEU A 90 -2.31 10.56 6.54
N ALA A 91 -2.85 9.77 5.59
CA ALA A 91 -3.50 10.26 4.39
C ALA A 91 -4.66 11.21 4.70
N ARG A 92 -5.59 10.80 5.57
CA ARG A 92 -6.75 11.63 5.94
C ARG A 92 -6.39 12.91 6.71
N ASN A 93 -5.20 12.93 7.32
CA ASN A 93 -4.70 14.09 8.07
C ASN A 93 -3.88 15.05 7.20
N ARG A 94 -3.64 14.72 5.92
CA ARG A 94 -2.96 15.58 4.95
C ARG A 94 -3.98 16.01 3.90
N ASP A 95 -4.12 17.30 3.67
CA ASP A 95 -4.98 17.84 2.59
C ASP A 95 -4.51 17.41 1.18
N GLU A 96 -3.32 16.81 1.08
CA GLU A 96 -2.62 16.49 -0.17
C GLU A 96 -2.88 15.06 -0.69
N ILE A 97 -3.47 14.15 0.11
CA ILE A 97 -3.61 12.74 -0.31
C ILE A 97 -5.01 12.47 -0.87
N SER A 98 -5.04 12.08 -2.16
CA SER A 98 -6.26 11.81 -2.94
C SER A 98 -7.04 10.60 -2.43
N GLU A 99 -8.37 10.60 -2.59
CA GLU A 99 -9.28 9.47 -2.35
C GLU A 99 -8.81 8.19 -3.05
N VAL A 100 -8.11 8.34 -4.18
CA VAL A 100 -7.45 7.25 -4.93
C VAL A 100 -6.41 6.51 -4.09
N VAL A 101 -5.57 7.23 -3.36
CA VAL A 101 -4.51 6.63 -2.52
C VAL A 101 -5.14 5.90 -1.34
N GLU A 102 -6.20 6.47 -0.74
CA GLU A 102 -6.94 5.77 0.31
C GLU A 102 -7.63 4.50 -0.23
N ALA A 103 -8.16 4.54 -1.45
CA ALA A 103 -8.75 3.38 -2.12
C ALA A 103 -7.72 2.27 -2.36
N GLN A 104 -6.51 2.60 -2.80
CA GLN A 104 -5.41 1.65 -2.99
C GLN A 104 -5.02 0.98 -1.67
N LEU A 105 -4.77 1.77 -0.61
CA LEU A 105 -4.44 1.22 0.72
C LEU A 105 -5.58 0.39 1.32
N SER A 106 -6.82 0.79 1.07
CA SER A 106 -8.01 0.02 1.47
C SER A 106 -8.08 -1.33 0.72
N SER A 107 -7.68 -1.35 -0.56
CA SER A 107 -7.56 -2.59 -1.34
C SER A 107 -6.45 -3.48 -0.81
N ASP A 108 -5.29 -2.93 -0.44
CA ASP A 108 -4.18 -3.67 0.19
C ASP A 108 -4.64 -4.37 1.49
N ILE A 109 -5.42 -3.68 2.34
CA ILE A 109 -6.01 -4.27 3.55
C ILE A 109 -7.01 -5.38 3.19
N GLY A 110 -7.85 -5.17 2.18
CA GLY A 110 -8.76 -6.19 1.66
C GLY A 110 -8.02 -7.44 1.19
N GLY A 111 -6.89 -7.25 0.50
CA GLY A 111 -5.98 -8.32 0.09
C GLY A 111 -5.47 -9.14 1.27
N CYS A 112 -5.09 -8.48 2.37
CA CYS A 112 -4.69 -9.15 3.61
C CYS A 112 -5.80 -10.08 4.13
N PHE A 113 -7.04 -9.59 4.22
CA PHE A 113 -8.17 -10.41 4.66
C PHE A 113 -8.47 -11.55 3.69
N PHE A 114 -8.35 -11.31 2.39
CA PHE A 114 -8.58 -12.31 1.35
C PHE A 114 -7.60 -13.47 1.47
N LYS A 115 -6.30 -13.18 1.62
CA LYS A 115 -5.27 -14.21 1.85
C LYS A 115 -5.45 -14.97 3.16
N GLN A 116 -6.05 -14.34 4.17
CA GLN A 116 -6.42 -14.99 5.43
C GLN A 116 -7.75 -15.79 5.34
N GLY A 117 -8.39 -15.88 4.17
CA GLY A 117 -9.68 -16.57 3.99
C GLY A 117 -10.88 -15.83 4.59
N SER A 118 -10.69 -14.60 5.07
CA SER A 118 -11.73 -13.78 5.71
C SER A 118 -12.54 -13.03 4.64
N LEU A 119 -13.25 -13.79 3.79
CA LEU A 119 -13.90 -13.27 2.58
C LEU A 119 -14.88 -12.13 2.84
N LYS A 120 -15.64 -12.18 3.94
CA LYS A 120 -16.59 -11.11 4.30
C LYS A 120 -15.90 -9.76 4.56
N GLU A 121 -14.77 -9.78 5.29
CA GLU A 121 -14.03 -8.55 5.54
C GLU A 121 -13.30 -8.07 4.28
N ALA A 122 -12.72 -8.99 3.52
CA ALA A 122 -12.09 -8.64 2.24
C ALA A 122 -13.07 -7.95 1.29
N GLU A 123 -14.29 -8.48 1.13
CA GLU A 123 -15.33 -7.86 0.31
C GLU A 123 -15.71 -6.46 0.82
N ARG A 124 -15.84 -6.29 2.14
CA ARG A 124 -16.14 -4.99 2.75
C ARG A 124 -15.07 -3.95 2.40
N TRP A 125 -13.80 -4.33 2.47
CA TRP A 125 -12.68 -3.45 2.13
C TRP A 125 -12.60 -3.13 0.64
N PHE A 126 -12.72 -4.12 -0.24
CA PHE A 126 -12.71 -3.89 -1.69
C PHE A 126 -13.88 -3.00 -2.14
N ARG A 127 -15.09 -3.25 -1.63
CA ARG A 127 -16.23 -2.36 -1.91
C ARG A 127 -16.05 -0.97 -1.30
N GLY A 128 -15.31 -0.85 -0.19
CA GLY A 128 -14.90 0.44 0.38
C GLY A 128 -13.98 1.20 -0.57
N ALA A 129 -12.94 0.56 -1.08
CA ALA A 129 -12.03 1.13 -2.06
C ALA A 129 -12.78 1.59 -3.33
N ILE A 130 -13.66 0.77 -3.88
CA ILE A 130 -14.48 1.12 -5.05
C ILE A 130 -15.40 2.32 -4.76
N ARG A 131 -15.91 2.47 -3.54
CA ARG A 131 -16.73 3.66 -3.21
C ARG A 131 -15.90 4.94 -3.15
N LEU A 132 -14.64 4.85 -2.75
CA LEU A 132 -13.73 5.99 -2.69
C LEU A 132 -13.24 6.39 -4.08
N ALA A 133 -12.90 5.40 -4.91
CA ALA A 133 -12.45 5.62 -6.27
C ALA A 133 -13.13 4.62 -7.22
N PRO A 134 -14.33 4.94 -7.74
CA PRO A 134 -15.11 4.02 -8.58
C PRO A 134 -14.45 3.68 -9.92
N ASP A 135 -13.56 4.53 -10.40
CA ASP A 135 -12.86 4.35 -11.67
C ASP A 135 -11.50 3.64 -11.50
N GLU A 136 -11.07 3.38 -10.26
CA GLU A 136 -9.82 2.68 -9.99
C GLU A 136 -9.95 1.17 -10.21
N VAL A 137 -9.09 0.65 -11.09
CA VAL A 137 -9.18 -0.73 -11.58
C VAL A 137 -8.85 -1.76 -10.50
N GLU A 138 -7.90 -1.46 -9.60
CA GLU A 138 -7.39 -2.41 -8.61
C GLU A 138 -8.50 -2.93 -7.68
N GLY A 139 -9.34 -2.04 -7.16
CA GLY A 139 -10.46 -2.41 -6.29
C GLY A 139 -11.45 -3.34 -6.97
N HIS A 140 -11.77 -3.06 -8.25
CA HIS A 140 -12.63 -3.91 -9.08
C HIS A 140 -12.01 -5.28 -9.33
N PHE A 141 -10.73 -5.33 -9.72
CA PHE A 141 -10.01 -6.58 -9.98
C PHE A 141 -9.96 -7.48 -8.73
N ASN A 142 -9.65 -6.91 -7.58
CA ASN A 142 -9.60 -7.64 -6.32
C ASN A 142 -10.98 -8.17 -5.89
N LEU A 143 -12.05 -7.38 -6.09
CA LEU A 143 -13.41 -7.82 -5.83
C LEU A 143 -13.83 -8.95 -6.79
N ILE A 144 -13.46 -8.89 -8.08
CA ILE A 144 -13.72 -9.96 -9.05
C ILE A 144 -13.07 -11.27 -8.59
N ASN A 145 -11.78 -11.24 -8.23
CA ASN A 145 -11.07 -12.43 -7.75
C ASN A 145 -11.73 -13.03 -6.50
N LEU A 146 -12.18 -12.17 -5.58
CA LEU A 146 -12.93 -12.61 -4.41
C LEU A 146 -14.25 -13.26 -4.79
N LEU A 147 -15.03 -12.63 -5.66
CA LEU A 147 -16.35 -13.13 -6.07
C LEU A 147 -16.22 -14.47 -6.81
N ILE A 148 -15.17 -14.65 -7.62
CA ILE A 148 -14.85 -15.94 -8.25
C ILE A 148 -14.54 -17.00 -7.19
N SER A 149 -13.71 -16.68 -6.20
CA SER A 149 -13.40 -17.62 -5.11
C SER A 149 -14.62 -18.01 -4.27
N ALA A 150 -15.66 -17.17 -4.28
CA ALA A 150 -16.92 -17.36 -3.57
C ALA A 150 -18.05 -17.91 -4.46
N ASP A 151 -17.75 -18.36 -5.68
CA ASP A 151 -18.71 -18.88 -6.67
C ASP A 151 -19.82 -17.88 -7.07
N ARG A 152 -19.55 -16.58 -6.95
CA ARG A 152 -20.44 -15.46 -7.30
C ARG A 152 -20.06 -14.83 -8.65
N ILE A 153 -19.88 -15.67 -9.66
CA ILE A 153 -19.32 -15.29 -10.97
C ILE A 153 -20.12 -14.17 -11.65
N GLU A 154 -21.45 -14.27 -11.66
CA GLU A 154 -22.30 -13.29 -12.33
C GLU A 154 -22.21 -11.89 -11.71
N GLU A 155 -21.97 -11.81 -10.41
CA GLU A 155 -21.73 -10.52 -9.74
C GLU A 155 -20.35 -9.97 -10.10
N GLY A 156 -19.32 -10.82 -10.16
CA GLY A 156 -17.99 -10.42 -10.61
C GLY A 156 -18.00 -9.82 -12.02
N ARG A 157 -18.83 -10.35 -12.92
CA ARG A 157 -18.95 -9.84 -14.29
C ARG A 157 -19.40 -8.38 -14.37
N GLN A 158 -20.13 -7.88 -13.38
CA GLN A 158 -20.57 -6.48 -13.33
C GLN A 158 -19.40 -5.50 -13.16
N HIS A 159 -18.30 -5.97 -12.58
CA HIS A 159 -17.11 -5.16 -12.34
C HIS A 159 -16.10 -5.21 -13.50
N LEU A 160 -16.28 -6.10 -14.47
CA LEU A 160 -15.34 -6.28 -15.60
C LEU A 160 -15.30 -5.10 -16.56
N SER A 161 -16.35 -4.28 -16.65
CA SER A 161 -16.37 -3.13 -17.55
C SER A 161 -15.32 -2.08 -17.16
N VAL A 162 -15.13 -1.85 -15.86
CA VAL A 162 -14.11 -0.95 -15.31
C VAL A 162 -12.74 -1.62 -15.33
N ALA A 163 -12.67 -2.92 -15.03
CA ALA A 163 -11.40 -3.64 -15.02
C ALA A 163 -10.78 -3.90 -16.43
N ARG A 164 -11.52 -3.61 -17.50
CA ARG A 164 -11.09 -3.85 -18.88
C ARG A 164 -9.97 -2.90 -19.35
N GLU A 165 -9.68 -1.84 -18.60
CA GLU A 165 -8.60 -0.90 -18.88
C GLU A 165 -7.20 -1.45 -18.54
N MET A 166 -7.09 -2.59 -17.85
CA MET A 166 -5.82 -3.35 -17.69
C MET A 166 -5.40 -4.14 -18.96
N ALA A 167 -5.80 -3.68 -20.15
CA ALA A 167 -5.29 -4.19 -21.41
C ALA A 167 -4.76 -3.03 -22.28
N PRO A 168 -3.44 -2.80 -22.23
CA PRO A 168 -2.69 -3.04 -23.46
C PRO A 168 -1.49 -3.94 -23.19
N SER A 169 -1.35 -5.00 -24.01
CA SER A 169 -0.19 -5.89 -24.17
C SER A 169 0.07 -6.98 -23.09
N SER A 170 -0.68 -8.07 -23.15
CA SER A 170 -0.09 -9.42 -23.25
C SER A 170 -1.14 -10.42 -23.72
N THR A 171 -1.15 -10.65 -25.03
CA THR A 171 -1.44 -11.93 -25.69
C THR A 171 -2.38 -12.89 -24.98
N TYR A 172 -3.68 -12.75 -25.22
CA TYR A 172 -4.50 -13.93 -25.53
C TYR A 172 -4.26 -14.27 -27.00
N ASN A 173 -3.33 -15.19 -27.24
CA ASN A 173 -3.27 -16.02 -28.46
C ASN A 173 -3.43 -17.47 -28.01
#